data_AF-A0AAV1SLM1-F1
#
_entry.id   AF-A0AAV1SLM1-F1
#
_cell.length_a   1.000
_cell.length_b   1.000
_cell.length_c   1.000
_cell.angle_alpha   90.00
_cell.angle_beta   90.00
_cell.angle_gamma   90.00
#
_symmetry.space_group_name_H-M   'P 1'
#
loop_
_entity.id
_entity.type
_entity.pdbx_description
1 polymer ?
#
loop_
_entity_poly.entity_id
_entity_poly.type
_entity_poly.pdbx_seq_one_letter_code
_entity_poly.pdbx_strand_id
1 'polypeptide(L)'
;MDHQMCLKLLYNVFFVLLIFHKKPGGAPGFVTGVGGVKIKCIERERQALLNFKQTAIDKDGVLSSWSTSDCCLWRGVGCSNRTGHVTVLDLQAQYSDRLYLRGNISNSLLELRHLNYLDLAWEPLKIAHS
;
A
#
# COMPACT_ATOMS: atom_id res chain seq x y z
N MET A 1 27.00 25.52 16.39
CA MET A 1 26.01 24.48 16.76
C MET A 1 25.52 24.83 18.14
N ASP A 2 24.37 25.49 18.19
CA ASP A 2 23.94 26.30 19.32
C ASP A 2 23.52 25.48 20.55
N HIS A 3 23.93 25.95 21.72
CA HIS A 3 23.59 25.44 23.06
C HIS A 3 22.07 25.29 23.28
N GLN A 4 21.26 26.10 22.57
CA GLN A 4 19.79 26.06 22.55
C GLN A 4 19.22 24.76 21.93
N MET A 5 19.97 24.07 21.06
CA MET A 5 19.53 22.84 20.38
C MET A 5 19.65 21.61 21.30
N CYS A 6 20.61 21.63 22.23
CA CYS A 6 20.85 20.54 23.18
C CYS A 6 19.74 20.44 24.24
N LEU A 7 19.25 21.59 24.75
CA LEU A 7 18.19 21.62 25.76
C LEU A 7 16.85 21.09 25.22
N LYS A 8 16.52 21.36 23.94
CA LYS A 8 15.34 20.80 23.27
C LYS A 8 15.43 19.29 23.08
N LEU A 9 16.62 18.77 22.77
CA LEU A 9 16.85 17.33 22.62
C LEU A 9 16.71 16.60 23.96
N LEU A 10 17.26 17.16 25.04
CA LEU A 10 17.15 16.57 26.38
C LEU A 10 15.71 16.55 26.91
N TYR A 11 14.93 17.62 26.70
CA TYR A 11 13.51 17.67 27.05
C TYR A 11 12.69 16.62 26.29
N ASN A 12 12.93 16.44 24.99
CA ASN A 12 12.25 15.43 24.17
C ASN A 12 12.61 14.00 24.58
N VAL A 13 13.87 13.74 24.96
CA VAL A 13 14.30 12.42 25.47
C VAL A 13 13.61 12.10 26.81
N PHE A 14 13.50 13.09 27.71
CA PHE A 14 12.79 12.91 28.98
C PHE A 14 11.29 12.63 28.78
N PHE A 15 10.64 13.34 27.85
CA PHE A 15 9.23 13.15 27.52
C PHE A 15 8.95 11.75 26.93
N VAL A 16 9.85 11.25 26.08
CA VAL A 16 9.75 9.90 25.49
C VAL A 16 9.86 8.81 26.57
N LEU A 17 10.73 8.98 27.57
CA LEU A 17 10.91 8.00 28.65
C LEU A 17 9.70 7.91 29.60
N LEU A 18 8.94 9.00 29.79
CA LEU A 18 7.71 9.00 30.59
C LEU A 18 6.55 8.22 29.94
N ILE A 19 6.56 8.04 28.60
CA ILE A 19 5.52 7.27 27.90
C ILE A 19 5.71 5.75 28.10
N PHE A 20 6.94 5.28 28.29
CA PHE A 20 7.23 3.84 28.39
C PHE A 20 7.01 3.22 29.78
N HIS A 21 6.77 4.03 30.82
CA HIS A 21 6.65 3.54 32.20
C HIS A 21 5.22 3.49 32.76
N LYS A 22 4.17 3.62 31.93
CA LYS A 22 2.78 3.56 32.43
C LYS A 22 1.96 2.38 31.87
N LYS A 23 2.02 1.25 32.57
CA LYS A 23 0.93 0.29 32.81
C LYS A 23 1.12 -0.27 34.23
N PRO A 24 0.08 -0.70 34.98
CA PRO A 24 -1.15 -1.34 34.50
C PRO A 24 -2.45 -0.88 35.22
N GLY A 25 -3.61 -1.29 34.70
CA GLY A 25 -4.90 -1.15 35.35
C GLY A 25 -5.98 -1.86 34.54
N GLY A 26 -6.18 -3.15 34.83
CA GLY A 26 -7.21 -3.97 34.20
C GLY A 26 -8.60 -3.62 34.74
N ALA A 27 -9.55 -3.43 33.82
CA ALA A 27 -10.97 -3.46 34.11
C ALA A 27 -11.56 -4.78 33.58
N PRO A 28 -12.53 -5.42 34.27
CA PRO A 28 -13.14 -6.66 33.83
C PRO A 28 -14.15 -6.42 32.70
N GLY A 29 -14.04 -7.22 31.64
CA GLY A 29 -15.14 -7.74 30.83
C GLY A 29 -16.09 -6.75 30.14
N PHE A 30 -15.81 -6.45 28.87
CA PHE A 30 -16.86 -6.37 27.85
C PHE A 30 -16.35 -7.00 26.56
N VAL A 31 -16.63 -8.29 26.34
CA VAL A 31 -16.47 -8.91 25.02
C VAL A 31 -17.68 -8.54 24.17
N THR A 32 -17.71 -7.31 23.66
CA THR A 32 -18.41 -7.11 22.38
C THR A 32 -17.51 -7.70 21.32
N GLY A 33 -17.74 -8.98 21.02
CA GLY A 33 -17.36 -9.55 19.74
C GLY A 33 -18.16 -8.88 18.64
N VAL A 34 -17.87 -7.60 18.36
CA VAL A 34 -18.02 -7.11 17.00
C VAL A 34 -16.90 -7.82 16.27
N GLY A 35 -17.20 -8.98 15.69
CA GLY A 35 -16.37 -9.52 14.63
C GLY A 35 -16.30 -8.41 13.58
N GLY A 36 -15.21 -7.62 13.62
CA GLY A 36 -15.06 -6.46 12.76
C GLY A 36 -15.30 -6.91 11.34
N VAL A 37 -16.34 -6.37 10.71
CA VAL A 37 -16.67 -6.70 9.32
C VAL A 37 -15.42 -6.40 8.51
N LYS A 38 -14.72 -7.44 8.05
CA LYS A 38 -13.52 -7.26 7.24
C LYS A 38 -13.98 -6.75 5.88
N ILE A 39 -13.81 -5.46 5.65
CA ILE A 39 -14.11 -4.84 4.36
C ILE A 39 -13.07 -5.36 3.36
N LYS A 40 -13.56 -6.06 2.34
CA LYS A 40 -12.75 -6.60 1.24
C LYS A 40 -12.84 -5.67 0.04
N CYS A 41 -11.93 -5.86 -0.91
CA CYS A 41 -12.03 -5.13 -2.16
C CYS A 41 -13.29 -5.47 -2.95
N ILE A 42 -13.75 -4.52 -3.76
CA ILE A 42 -14.92 -4.69 -4.61
C ILE A 42 -14.59 -5.62 -5.79
N GLU A 43 -15.46 -6.60 -6.03
CA GLU A 43 -15.21 -7.64 -7.05
C GLU A 43 -14.95 -7.06 -8.44
N ARG A 44 -15.67 -6.00 -8.83
CA ARG A 44 -15.45 -5.33 -10.12
C ARG A 44 -14.03 -4.75 -10.25
N GLU A 45 -13.54 -4.11 -9.20
CA GLU A 45 -12.18 -3.55 -9.16
C GLU A 45 -11.14 -4.67 -9.12
N ARG A 46 -11.42 -5.76 -8.40
CA ARG A 46 -10.58 -6.97 -8.40
C ARG A 46 -10.42 -7.55 -9.80
N GLN A 47 -11.52 -7.69 -10.55
CA GLN A 47 -11.51 -8.19 -11.92
C GLN A 47 -10.78 -7.25 -12.87
N ALA A 48 -10.95 -5.93 -12.69
CA ALA A 48 -10.21 -4.94 -13.45
C ALA A 48 -8.69 -5.09 -13.28
N LEU A 49 -8.23 -5.27 -12.04
CA LEU A 49 -6.81 -5.53 -11.74
C LEU A 49 -6.33 -6.87 -12.33
N LEU A 50 -7.14 -7.93 -12.31
CA LEU A 50 -6.77 -9.19 -12.97
C LEU A 50 -6.70 -9.07 -14.49
N ASN A 51 -7.59 -8.30 -15.10
CA ASN A 51 -7.54 -8.01 -16.53
C ASN A 51 -6.27 -7.20 -16.88
N PHE A 52 -5.90 -6.24 -16.04
CA PHE A 52 -4.61 -5.54 -16.16
C PHE A 52 -3.44 -6.52 -16.08
N LYS A 53 -3.44 -7.43 -15.10
CA LYS A 53 -2.41 -8.47 -14.95
C LYS A 53 -2.25 -9.35 -16.19
N GLN A 54 -3.33 -9.69 -16.90
CA GLN A 54 -3.26 -10.48 -18.12
C GLN A 54 -2.59 -9.75 -19.29
N THR A 55 -2.71 -8.41 -19.32
CA THR A 55 -2.09 -7.58 -20.36
C THR A 55 -0.66 -7.15 -20.04
N ALA A 56 -0.26 -7.26 -18.77
CA ALA A 56 1.07 -6.92 -18.31
C ALA A 56 2.03 -8.08 -18.55
N ILE A 57 3.22 -7.78 -19.06
CA ILE A 57 4.33 -8.70 -19.13
C ILE A 57 5.11 -8.57 -17.81
N ASP A 58 4.85 -9.51 -16.90
CA ASP A 58 5.43 -9.54 -15.55
C ASP A 58 6.55 -10.59 -15.46
N LYS A 59 7.74 -10.26 -15.98
CA LYS A 59 8.90 -11.18 -15.92
C LYS A 59 9.52 -11.27 -14.52
N ASP A 60 9.35 -10.21 -13.74
CA ASP A 60 10.01 -10.00 -12.47
C ASP A 60 9.13 -10.40 -11.27
N GLY A 61 7.90 -10.88 -11.54
CA GLY A 61 6.98 -11.38 -10.53
C GLY A 61 6.38 -10.30 -9.63
N VAL A 62 6.30 -9.06 -10.12
CA VAL A 62 5.72 -7.90 -9.42
C VAL A 62 4.26 -8.17 -9.02
N LEU A 63 3.51 -8.86 -9.88
CA LEU A 63 2.09 -9.18 -9.71
C LEU A 63 1.85 -10.59 -9.14
N SER A 64 2.88 -11.23 -8.60
CA SER A 64 2.82 -12.60 -8.05
C SER A 64 1.77 -12.75 -6.93
N SER A 65 1.62 -11.73 -6.08
CA SER A 65 0.63 -11.70 -4.98
C SER A 65 -0.83 -11.57 -5.43
N TRP A 66 -1.08 -11.25 -6.70
CA TRP A 66 -2.42 -10.96 -7.22
C TRP A 66 -3.17 -12.26 -7.56
N SER A 67 -3.62 -12.97 -6.53
CA SER A 67 -4.27 -14.29 -6.66
C SER A 67 -5.39 -14.54 -5.64
N THR A 68 -5.40 -13.82 -4.52
CA THR A 68 -6.38 -14.02 -3.45
C THR A 68 -7.72 -13.32 -3.75
N SER A 69 -8.75 -13.64 -2.97
CA SER A 69 -10.09 -13.03 -3.11
C SER A 69 -10.17 -11.59 -2.63
N ASP A 70 -9.19 -11.12 -1.85
CA ASP A 70 -9.16 -9.77 -1.29
C ASP A 70 -7.96 -9.02 -1.84
N CYS A 71 -8.20 -8.23 -2.89
CA CYS A 71 -7.13 -7.50 -3.57
C CYS A 71 -6.48 -6.39 -2.75
N CYS A 72 -7.08 -5.98 -1.63
CA CYS A 72 -6.42 -5.07 -0.68
C CYS A 72 -5.20 -5.70 0.00
N LEU A 73 -5.02 -7.02 -0.13
CA LEU A 73 -3.85 -7.74 0.37
C LEU A 73 -2.75 -7.90 -0.70
N TRP A 74 -3.00 -7.45 -1.92
CA TRP A 74 -2.04 -7.57 -3.00
C TRP A 74 -0.94 -6.53 -2.86
N ARG A 75 0.28 -6.91 -3.25
CA ARG A 75 1.42 -5.97 -3.33
C ARG A 75 1.01 -4.78 -4.19
N GLY A 76 1.23 -3.59 -3.64
CA GLY A 76 0.98 -2.33 -4.33
C GLY A 76 -0.47 -1.88 -4.38
N VAL A 77 -1.43 -2.65 -3.83
CA VAL A 77 -2.84 -2.27 -3.85
C VAL A 77 -3.24 -1.72 -2.47
N GLY A 78 -3.62 -0.45 -2.44
CA GLY A 78 -4.17 0.20 -1.24
C GLY A 78 -5.66 0.47 -1.38
N CYS A 79 -6.44 0.10 -0.36
CA CYS A 79 -7.89 0.28 -0.35
C CYS A 79 -8.35 1.25 0.74
N SER A 80 -9.53 1.84 0.53
CA SER A 80 -10.27 2.53 1.58
C SER A 80 -10.76 1.55 2.64
N ASN A 81 -10.29 1.71 3.89
CA ASN A 81 -10.74 0.92 5.04
C ASN A 81 -12.22 1.14 5.43
N ARG A 82 -12.93 2.05 4.74
CA ARG A 82 -14.35 2.33 4.98
C ARG A 82 -15.26 1.75 3.89
N THR A 83 -14.78 1.69 2.66
CA THR A 83 -15.62 1.37 1.49
C THR A 83 -15.11 0.18 0.68
N GLY A 84 -13.87 -0.25 0.88
CA GLY A 84 -13.26 -1.35 0.13
C GLY A 84 -12.80 -0.95 -1.28
N HIS A 85 -13.03 0.31 -1.69
CA HIS A 85 -12.55 0.79 -2.98
C HIS A 85 -11.03 0.82 -3.05
N VAL A 86 -10.47 0.42 -4.18
CA VAL A 86 -9.06 0.60 -4.52
C VAL A 86 -8.78 2.08 -4.71
N THR A 87 -7.84 2.59 -3.94
CA THR A 87 -7.46 4.02 -3.90
C THR A 87 -6.00 4.25 -4.28
N VAL A 88 -5.16 3.21 -4.20
CA VAL A 88 -3.73 3.26 -4.51
C VAL A 88 -3.39 2.04 -5.34
N LEU A 89 -2.68 2.26 -6.44
CA LEU A 89 -1.96 1.23 -7.18
C LEU A 89 -0.51 1.71 -7.32
N ASP A 90 0.38 1.14 -6.52
CA ASP A 90 1.81 1.47 -6.45
C ASP A 90 2.64 0.21 -6.68
N LEU A 91 3.13 0.07 -7.90
CA LEU A 91 3.94 -1.08 -8.31
C LEU A 91 5.43 -0.78 -8.30
N GLN A 92 5.85 0.39 -7.79
CA GLN A 92 7.24 0.84 -7.85
C GLN A 92 8.19 -0.22 -7.30
N ALA A 93 9.27 -0.45 -8.05
CA ALA A 93 10.34 -1.32 -7.61
C ALA A 93 11.08 -0.64 -6.45
N GLN A 94 11.35 -1.39 -5.38
CA GLN A 94 12.24 -0.89 -4.33
C GLN A 94 13.64 -0.76 -4.94
N TYR A 95 14.36 0.32 -4.61
CA TYR A 95 15.60 0.79 -5.26
C TYR A 95 16.68 -0.28 -5.59
N SER A 96 16.67 -1.45 -4.94
CA SER A 96 17.59 -2.56 -5.21
C SER A 96 17.15 -3.50 -6.32
N ASP A 97 15.86 -3.57 -6.62
CA ASP A 97 15.28 -4.58 -7.48
C ASP A 97 14.82 -3.89 -8.76
N ARG A 98 15.46 -4.17 -9.90
CA ARG A 98 15.05 -3.66 -11.22
C ARG A 98 13.81 -4.41 -11.73
N LEU A 99 12.73 -4.39 -10.95
CA LEU A 99 11.49 -5.07 -11.30
C LEU A 99 10.63 -4.11 -12.09
N TYR A 100 10.41 -4.42 -13.37
CA TYR A 100 9.60 -3.56 -14.22
C TYR A 100 8.51 -4.34 -14.92
N LEU A 101 7.32 -3.76 -14.96
CA LEU A 101 6.28 -4.25 -15.84
C LEU A 101 6.56 -3.77 -17.27
N ARG A 102 6.22 -4.62 -18.24
CA ARG A 102 6.27 -4.29 -19.68
C ARG A 102 4.89 -4.54 -20.31
N GLY A 103 4.70 -4.10 -21.55
CA GLY A 103 3.46 -4.31 -22.30
C GLY A 103 2.64 -3.03 -22.43
N ASN A 104 1.31 -3.16 -22.56
CA ASN A 104 0.38 -2.05 -22.72
C ASN A 104 -0.46 -1.84 -21.45
N ILE A 105 -0.80 -0.58 -21.14
CA ILE A 105 -1.77 -0.27 -20.08
C ILE A 105 -3.14 -0.68 -20.61
N SER A 106 -3.83 -1.55 -19.87
CA SER A 106 -5.19 -1.96 -20.20
C SER A 106 -6.20 -0.90 -19.75
N ASN A 107 -7.20 -0.64 -20.60
CA ASN A 107 -8.36 0.20 -20.27
C ASN A 107 -9.17 -0.33 -19.08
N SER A 108 -8.93 -1.58 -18.65
CA SER A 108 -9.53 -2.12 -17.42
C SER A 108 -9.28 -1.26 -16.19
N LEU A 109 -8.15 -0.54 -16.11
CA LEU A 109 -7.85 0.37 -14.99
C LEU A 109 -8.88 1.52 -14.86
N LEU A 110 -9.65 1.84 -15.91
CA LEU A 110 -10.74 2.83 -15.85
C LEU A 110 -11.87 2.42 -14.91
N GLU A 111 -11.94 1.15 -14.52
CA GLU A 111 -12.90 0.66 -13.54
C GLU A 111 -12.51 1.02 -12.09
N LEU A 112 -11.26 1.42 -11.85
CA LEU A 112 -10.76 1.88 -10.55
C LEU A 112 -11.10 3.37 -10.34
N ARG A 113 -12.40 3.68 -10.26
CA ARG A 113 -12.90 5.08 -10.28
C ARG A 113 -12.52 5.92 -9.05
N HIS A 114 -12.08 5.26 -7.98
CA HIS A 114 -11.68 5.89 -6.72
C HIS A 114 -10.16 5.94 -6.55
N LEU A 115 -9.41 5.60 -7.60
CA LEU A 115 -7.96 5.61 -7.59
C LEU A 115 -7.45 7.05 -7.46
N ASN A 116 -6.70 7.31 -6.40
CA ASN A 116 -6.09 8.60 -6.11
C ASN A 116 -4.59 8.61 -6.41
N TYR A 117 -3.97 7.43 -6.50
CA TYR A 117 -2.55 7.26 -6.77
C TYR A 117 -2.32 6.08 -7.72
N LEU A 118 -1.51 6.31 -8.76
CA LEU A 118 -1.15 5.33 -9.77
C LEU A 118 0.34 5.43 -10.11
N ASP A 119 1.10 4.40 -9.78
CA ASP A 119 2.44 4.11 -10.29
C ASP A 119 2.50 2.65 -10.75
N LEU A 120 2.88 2.43 -12.01
CA LEU A 120 2.91 1.11 -12.65
C LEU A 120 4.31 0.52 -12.77
N ALA A 121 5.36 1.21 -12.31
CA ALA A 121 6.75 0.75 -12.39
C ALA A 121 7.14 0.22 -13.78
N TRP A 122 6.81 0.98 -14.81
CA TRP A 122 7.18 0.62 -16.17
C TRP A 122 8.64 0.95 -16.46
N GLU A 123 9.29 0.08 -17.24
CA GLU A 123 10.60 0.41 -17.84
C GLU A 123 10.47 1.76 -18.55
N PRO A 124 11.37 2.73 -18.29
CA PRO A 124 11.43 3.92 -19.11
C PRO A 124 11.70 3.49 -20.56
N LEU A 125 10.81 3.89 -21.48
CA LEU A 125 11.00 3.71 -22.92
C LEU A 125 12.41 4.19 -23.29
N LYS A 126 13.27 3.28 -23.74
CA LYS A 126 14.58 3.64 -24.27
C LYS A 126 14.35 4.43 -25.55
N ILE A 127 14.45 5.76 -25.48
CA ILE A 127 14.51 6.59 -26.68
C ILE A 127 15.85 6.26 -27.34
N ALA A 128 15.80 5.50 -28.43
CA ALA A 128 16.96 5.27 -29.26
C ALA A 128 17.29 6.59 -29.97
N HIS A 129 18.40 7.23 -29.59
CA HIS A 129 19.00 8.25 -30.41
C HIS A 129 19.70 7.54 -31.58
N SER A 130 19.09 7.58 -32.77
CA SER A 130 19.73 7.25 -34.04
C SER A 130 20.43 8.48 -34.61
#